data_AF-A0A653V4R9-F1
#
_entry.id   AF-A0A653V4R9-F1
#
_cell.length_a   1.000
_cell.length_b   1.000
_cell.length_c   1.000
_cell.angle_alpha   90.00
_cell.angle_beta   90.00
_cell.angle_gamma   90.00
#
_symmetry.space_group_name_H-M   'P 1'
#
loop_
_entity.id
_entity.type
_entity.pdbx_description
1 polymer ?
#
loop_
_entity_poly.entity_id
_entity_poly.type
_entity_poly.pdbx_seq_one_letter_code
_entity_poly.pdbx_strand_id
1 'polypeptide(L)'
;MKTLPYYTIDFSASACMFEIRVNDYPVIIMNIEGQVASTIPINYAILKSGEQTITVSILPLLGETKIDTKAELKFDIKLFDVTNDFNFKEMFGAYQSQKVEEDKILPVINYHSTFFAEVPYELNAWEKGENLKDVKDINKKLFKVYADISDFIKSKNYDSFVKAIAKREENMVKSMYLSKEEALSRTSELIDDFKNGFKIMPVDSNSVLHICGHGKVASFKKPNGESALYLLNENTQEELMLDITFYIPKGKTEFEVI
;
A
#
# COMPACT_ATOMS: atom_id res chain seq x y z
N MET A 1 -9.67 -30.57 3.04
CA MET A 1 -8.90 -29.68 3.95
C MET A 1 -9.32 -28.26 3.65
N LYS A 2 -9.38 -27.38 4.64
CA LYS A 2 -9.66 -25.96 4.43
C LYS A 2 -8.41 -25.33 3.78
N THR A 3 -8.55 -24.78 2.58
CA THR A 3 -7.45 -24.14 1.85
C THR A 3 -7.15 -22.76 2.43
N LEU A 4 -5.92 -22.29 2.27
CA LEU A 4 -5.49 -20.93 2.61
C LEU A 4 -5.18 -20.18 1.31
N PRO A 5 -6.17 -19.53 0.69
CA PRO A 5 -6.02 -18.86 -0.61
C PRO A 5 -5.19 -17.58 -0.49
N TYR A 6 -4.09 -17.52 -1.22
CA TYR A 6 -3.13 -16.41 -1.24
C TYR A 6 -3.06 -15.83 -2.65
N TYR A 7 -3.61 -14.62 -2.80
CA TYR A 7 -3.68 -13.88 -4.05
C TYR A 7 -2.48 -12.93 -4.15
N THR A 8 -1.82 -12.97 -5.31
CA THR A 8 -0.76 -12.04 -5.66
C THR A 8 -1.07 -11.33 -6.97
N ILE A 9 -0.46 -10.17 -7.16
CA ILE A 9 -0.33 -9.53 -8.47
C ILE A 9 1.13 -9.67 -8.89
N ASP A 10 1.34 -10.34 -10.01
CA ASP A 10 2.62 -10.42 -10.70
C ASP A 10 2.60 -9.35 -11.77
N PHE A 11 3.49 -8.36 -11.68
CA PHE A 11 3.50 -7.25 -12.62
C PHE A 11 4.88 -6.99 -13.20
N SER A 12 4.89 -6.34 -14.36
CA SER A 12 6.07 -5.67 -14.90
C SER A 12 5.70 -4.28 -15.39
N ALA A 13 6.56 -3.30 -15.16
CA ALA A 13 6.37 -1.95 -15.64
C ALA A 13 7.67 -1.34 -16.17
N SER A 14 7.58 -0.43 -17.12
CA SER A 14 8.72 0.34 -17.62
C SER A 14 8.37 1.76 -17.99
N ALA A 15 9.34 2.67 -17.89
CA ALA A 15 9.29 4.06 -18.37
C ALA A 15 8.00 4.83 -18.00
N CYS A 16 7.49 4.63 -16.80
CA CYS A 16 6.28 5.30 -16.32
C CYS A 16 6.22 5.39 -14.80
N MET A 17 5.39 6.32 -14.32
CA MET A 17 4.83 6.20 -12.99
C MET A 17 3.53 5.40 -13.07
N PHE A 18 3.28 4.51 -12.13
CA PHE A 18 2.04 3.75 -12.10
C PHE A 18 1.54 3.50 -10.68
N GLU A 19 0.25 3.22 -10.59
CA GLU A 19 -0.43 2.77 -9.38
C GLU A 19 -1.38 1.62 -9.71
N ILE A 20 -1.30 0.54 -8.94
CA ILE A 20 -2.28 -0.55 -8.95
C ILE A 20 -3.03 -0.51 -7.62
N ARG A 21 -4.36 -0.54 -7.66
CA ARG A 21 -5.22 -0.63 -6.48
C ARG A 21 -6.13 -1.85 -6.55
N VAL A 22 -6.42 -2.41 -5.38
CA VAL A 22 -7.46 -3.41 -5.17
C VAL A 22 -8.48 -2.83 -4.20
N ASN A 23 -9.76 -2.80 -4.56
CA ASN A 23 -10.83 -2.16 -3.76
C ASN A 23 -10.53 -0.70 -3.40
N ASP A 24 -10.01 0.05 -4.38
CA ASP A 24 -9.49 1.41 -4.24
C ASP A 24 -8.39 1.57 -3.18
N TYR A 25 -7.81 0.49 -2.67
CA TYR A 25 -6.66 0.53 -1.77
C TYR A 25 -5.37 0.28 -2.55
N PRO A 26 -4.34 1.14 -2.44
CA PRO A 26 -3.10 1.00 -3.20
C PRO A 26 -2.34 -0.24 -2.76
N VAL A 27 -1.97 -1.08 -3.72
CA VAL A 27 -1.11 -2.24 -3.47
C VAL A 27 0.31 -2.02 -3.95
N ILE A 28 0.50 -1.16 -4.95
CA ILE A 28 1.82 -0.70 -5.38
C ILE A 28 1.71 0.66 -6.08
N ILE A 29 2.69 1.53 -5.83
CA ILE A 29 2.89 2.79 -6.53
C ILE A 29 4.39 2.92 -6.78
N MET A 30 4.81 3.16 -8.01
CA MET A 30 6.22 3.35 -8.33
C MET A 30 6.40 4.36 -9.47
N ASN A 31 7.51 5.09 -9.44
CA ASN A 31 7.99 5.93 -10.55
C ASN A 31 9.26 5.29 -11.14
N ILE A 32 9.16 4.69 -12.33
CA ILE A 32 10.19 3.79 -12.87
C ILE A 32 10.66 4.26 -14.25
N GLU A 33 11.86 4.83 -14.30
CA GLU A 33 12.51 5.21 -15.57
C GLU A 33 12.93 3.99 -16.40
N GLY A 34 13.41 2.94 -15.72
CA GLY A 34 13.89 1.70 -16.32
C GLY A 34 12.78 0.65 -16.50
N GLN A 35 13.07 -0.58 -16.11
CA GLN A 35 12.10 -1.68 -16.07
C GLN A 35 12.13 -2.33 -14.68
N VAL A 36 10.96 -2.70 -14.18
CA VAL A 36 10.79 -3.49 -12.96
C VAL A 36 9.84 -4.65 -13.22
N ALA A 37 10.05 -5.77 -12.53
CA ALA A 37 9.08 -6.84 -12.41
C ALA A 37 9.09 -7.36 -10.98
N SER A 38 7.91 -7.62 -10.42
CA SER A 38 7.77 -8.12 -9.06
C SER A 38 6.44 -8.84 -8.86
N THR A 39 6.35 -9.57 -7.75
CA THR A 39 5.15 -10.23 -7.26
C THR A 39 4.80 -9.62 -5.91
N ILE A 40 3.57 -9.12 -5.76
CA ILE A 40 3.08 -8.52 -4.51
C ILE A 40 1.85 -9.27 -4.01
N PRO A 41 1.77 -9.60 -2.70
CA PRO A 41 0.54 -10.14 -2.15
C PRO A 41 -0.53 -9.04 -2.04
N ILE A 42 -1.79 -9.41 -2.27
CA ILE A 42 -2.92 -8.47 -2.26
C ILE A 42 -4.03 -8.83 -1.28
N ASN A 43 -3.88 -9.92 -0.53
CA ASN A 43 -4.87 -10.40 0.45
C ASN A 43 -5.31 -9.32 1.46
N TYR A 44 -4.40 -8.41 1.85
CA TYR A 44 -4.73 -7.35 2.81
C TYR A 44 -5.72 -6.31 2.25
N ALA A 45 -5.83 -6.22 0.92
CA ALA A 45 -6.76 -5.35 0.22
C ALA A 45 -8.09 -6.05 -0.15
N ILE A 46 -8.17 -7.37 0.00
CA ILE A 46 -9.39 -8.16 -0.17
C ILE A 46 -10.07 -8.25 1.19
N LEU A 47 -11.10 -7.45 1.46
CA LEU A 47 -11.64 -7.39 2.83
C LEU A 47 -12.51 -8.60 3.21
N LYS A 48 -13.11 -9.25 2.22
CA LYS A 48 -13.94 -10.46 2.36
C LYS A 48 -14.15 -11.11 1.00
N SER A 49 -14.65 -12.34 0.99
CA SER A 49 -15.05 -13.03 -0.25
C SER A 49 -16.08 -12.25 -1.05
N GLY A 50 -15.99 -12.34 -2.37
CA GLY A 50 -16.90 -11.69 -3.30
C GLY A 50 -16.19 -11.11 -4.51
N GLU A 51 -16.91 -10.27 -5.25
CA GLU A 51 -16.34 -9.45 -6.31
C GLU A 51 -15.40 -8.39 -5.71
N GLN A 52 -14.21 -8.30 -6.29
CA GLN A 52 -13.17 -7.34 -5.96
C GLN A 52 -12.92 -6.46 -7.18
N THR A 53 -12.55 -5.21 -6.94
CA THR A 53 -12.19 -4.27 -8.03
C THR A 53 -10.68 -4.17 -8.16
N ILE A 54 -10.19 -4.04 -9.38
CA ILE A 54 -8.80 -3.68 -9.68
C ILE A 54 -8.79 -2.43 -10.56
N THR A 55 -7.94 -1.47 -10.23
CA THR A 55 -7.70 -0.28 -11.04
C THR A 55 -6.22 -0.07 -11.24
N VAL A 56 -5.85 0.34 -12.45
CA VAL A 56 -4.50 0.76 -12.79
C VAL A 56 -4.54 2.18 -13.32
N SER A 57 -3.61 3.02 -12.85
CA SER A 57 -3.31 4.32 -13.43
C SER A 57 -1.86 4.32 -13.89
N ILE A 58 -1.61 4.67 -15.16
CA ILE A 58 -0.27 4.91 -15.72
C ILE A 58 -0.16 6.39 -16.00
N LEU A 59 0.90 7.00 -15.49
CA LEU A 59 1.17 8.42 -15.48
C LEU A 59 2.55 8.69 -16.12
N PRO A 60 2.79 9.92 -16.62
CA PRO A 60 4.13 10.38 -16.94
C PRO A 60 5.10 10.14 -15.79
N LEU A 61 6.37 9.95 -16.12
CA LEU A 61 7.42 9.97 -15.11
C LEU A 61 7.40 11.30 -14.34
N LEU A 62 7.84 11.27 -13.09
CA LEU A 62 7.93 12.47 -12.27
C LEU A 62 8.74 13.57 -12.99
N GLY A 63 8.13 14.74 -13.18
CA GLY A 63 8.72 15.87 -13.90
C GLY A 63 8.32 15.95 -15.38
N GLU A 64 7.75 14.87 -15.93
CA GLU A 64 7.28 14.82 -17.31
C GLU A 64 5.80 15.18 -17.44
N THR A 65 5.42 15.62 -18.64
CA THR A 65 4.03 16.01 -18.96
C THR A 65 3.33 15.02 -19.89
N LYS A 66 4.07 14.03 -20.39
CA LYS A 66 3.59 13.02 -21.35
C LYS A 66 4.09 11.65 -20.93
N ILE A 67 3.26 10.63 -21.14
CA ILE A 67 3.68 9.26 -20.95
C ILE A 67 4.71 8.90 -22.03
N ASP A 68 5.80 8.24 -21.64
CA ASP A 68 6.86 7.80 -22.56
C ASP A 68 6.31 6.76 -23.55
N THR A 69 6.80 6.76 -24.79
CA THR A 69 6.37 5.79 -25.82
C THR A 69 6.80 4.35 -25.52
N LYS A 70 7.77 4.18 -24.60
CA LYS A 70 8.22 2.91 -24.03
C LYS A 70 7.47 2.54 -22.76
N ALA A 71 6.52 3.36 -22.31
CA ALA A 71 5.71 3.03 -21.16
C ALA A 71 4.93 1.74 -21.41
N GLU A 72 5.11 0.78 -20.52
CA GLU A 72 4.39 -0.49 -20.56
C GLU A 72 4.08 -0.90 -19.13
N LEU A 73 2.87 -1.43 -18.91
CA LEU A 73 2.50 -2.11 -17.68
C LEU A 73 1.76 -3.40 -18.04
N LYS A 74 2.18 -4.50 -17.42
CA LYS A 74 1.51 -5.79 -17.47
C LYS A 74 1.27 -6.29 -16.06
N PHE A 75 0.16 -6.97 -15.86
CA PHE A 75 -0.01 -7.76 -14.65
C PHE A 75 -0.89 -8.99 -14.88
N ASP A 76 -0.69 -9.98 -14.03
CA ASP A 76 -1.54 -11.14 -13.85
C ASP A 76 -1.87 -11.30 -12.36
N ILE A 77 -3.09 -11.76 -12.06
CA ILE A 77 -3.45 -12.17 -10.70
C ILE A 77 -3.18 -13.66 -10.58
N LYS A 78 -2.44 -14.07 -9.55
CA LYS A 78 -2.17 -15.47 -9.25
C LYS A 78 -2.77 -15.88 -7.92
N LEU A 79 -3.35 -17.07 -7.90
CA LEU A 79 -3.86 -17.72 -6.69
C LEU A 79 -2.96 -18.89 -6.32
N PHE A 80 -2.50 -18.88 -5.07
CA PHE A 80 -1.80 -19.98 -4.42
C PHE A 80 -2.64 -20.54 -3.28
N ASP A 81 -2.46 -21.81 -2.95
CA ASP A 81 -2.89 -22.40 -1.68
C ASP A 81 -1.66 -22.57 -0.80
N VAL A 82 -1.61 -21.86 0.33
CA VAL A 82 -0.47 -21.83 1.25
C VAL A 82 -0.68 -22.68 2.51
N THR A 83 -1.61 -23.64 2.49
CA THR A 83 -1.93 -24.48 3.67
C THR A 83 -0.71 -25.27 4.19
N ASN A 84 0.15 -25.75 3.29
CA ASN A 84 1.37 -26.49 3.64
C ASN A 84 2.62 -25.92 2.96
N ASP A 85 2.47 -25.39 1.75
CA ASP A 85 3.52 -24.79 0.92
C ASP A 85 2.86 -23.89 -0.14
N PHE A 86 3.60 -23.06 -0.87
CA PHE A 86 3.11 -22.20 -1.96
C PHE A 86 2.71 -22.99 -3.21
N ASN A 87 1.51 -23.55 -3.22
CA ASN A 87 1.00 -24.33 -4.35
C ASN A 87 0.20 -23.46 -5.31
N PHE A 88 0.76 -23.18 -6.50
CA PHE A 88 0.05 -22.46 -7.57
C PHE A 88 -1.25 -23.19 -7.94
N LYS A 89 -2.34 -22.43 -8.08
CA LYS A 89 -3.67 -22.94 -8.46
C LYS A 89 -4.14 -22.38 -9.78
N GLU A 90 -4.15 -21.06 -9.91
CA GLU A 90 -4.77 -20.37 -11.03
C GLU A 90 -4.08 -19.04 -11.31
N MET A 91 -4.14 -18.62 -12.57
CA MET A 91 -3.75 -17.29 -13.04
C MET A 91 -4.87 -16.72 -13.89
N PHE A 92 -5.27 -15.48 -13.62
CA PHE A 92 -6.38 -14.82 -14.29
C PHE A 92 -6.23 -13.29 -14.24
N GLY A 93 -7.17 -12.56 -14.85
CA GLY A 93 -7.21 -11.09 -14.77
C GLY A 93 -6.08 -10.40 -15.51
N ALA A 94 -5.46 -11.09 -16.49
CA ALA A 94 -4.34 -10.57 -17.27
C ALA A 94 -4.65 -9.20 -17.88
N TYR A 95 -3.69 -8.29 -17.76
CA TYR A 95 -3.74 -6.97 -18.38
C TYR A 95 -2.39 -6.65 -19.02
N GLN A 96 -2.46 -5.97 -20.16
CA GLN A 96 -1.33 -5.32 -20.79
C GLN A 96 -1.79 -3.95 -21.29
N SER A 97 -1.04 -2.92 -20.95
CA SER A 97 -1.29 -1.56 -21.44
C SER A 97 -1.18 -1.49 -22.96
N GLN A 98 -2.00 -0.64 -23.58
CA GLN A 98 -1.83 -0.33 -24.99
C GLN A 98 -0.51 0.42 -25.20
N LYS A 99 0.11 0.19 -26.36
CA LYS A 99 1.30 0.95 -26.75
C LYS A 99 0.97 2.44 -26.85
N VAL A 100 1.84 3.27 -26.29
CA VAL A 100 1.72 4.73 -26.41
C VAL A 100 2.25 5.16 -27.79
N GLU A 101 1.40 5.85 -28.55
CA GLU A 101 1.73 6.36 -29.88
C GLU A 101 2.41 7.74 -29.77
N GLU A 102 3.42 8.00 -30.64
CA GLU A 102 4.26 9.22 -30.59
C GLU A 102 3.46 10.52 -30.73
N ASP A 103 2.35 10.50 -31.47
CA ASP A 103 1.51 11.65 -31.77
C ASP A 103 0.39 11.88 -30.73
N LYS A 104 0.20 10.95 -29.79
CA LYS A 104 -0.83 11.05 -28.74
C LYS A 104 -0.26 11.60 -27.44
N ILE A 105 -0.80 12.73 -27.00
CA ILE A 105 -0.55 13.27 -25.66
C ILE A 105 -1.57 12.65 -24.70
N LEU A 106 -1.20 11.55 -24.05
CA LEU A 106 -2.00 10.92 -23.01
C LEU A 106 -1.48 11.38 -21.63
N PRO A 107 -2.25 12.14 -20.84
CA PRO A 107 -1.84 12.55 -19.50
C PRO A 107 -1.98 11.41 -18.47
N VAL A 108 -2.85 10.44 -18.75
CA VAL A 108 -3.06 9.25 -17.91
C VAL A 108 -3.67 8.12 -18.77
N ILE A 109 -3.27 6.89 -18.50
CA ILE A 109 -3.95 5.69 -18.99
C ILE A 109 -4.57 5.00 -17.79
N ASN A 110 -5.89 4.78 -17.84
CA ASN A 110 -6.62 4.09 -16.78
C ASN A 110 -7.11 2.74 -17.28
N TYR A 111 -7.05 1.74 -16.41
CA TYR A 111 -7.68 0.46 -16.59
C TYR A 111 -8.51 0.10 -15.35
N HIS A 112 -9.64 -0.54 -15.58
CA HIS A 112 -10.54 -0.99 -14.54
C HIS A 112 -11.08 -2.37 -14.90
N SER A 113 -11.10 -3.27 -13.92
CA SER A 113 -11.71 -4.58 -14.06
C SER A 113 -12.16 -5.10 -12.69
N THR A 114 -12.81 -6.25 -12.70
CA THR A 114 -13.20 -6.98 -11.49
C THR A 114 -12.69 -8.41 -11.54
N PHE A 115 -12.55 -9.02 -10.37
CA PHE A 115 -12.31 -10.45 -10.23
C PHE A 115 -13.03 -10.97 -9.00
N PHE A 116 -13.31 -12.27 -8.97
CA PHE A 116 -13.90 -12.90 -7.80
C PHE A 116 -12.79 -13.49 -6.92
N ALA A 117 -12.87 -13.25 -5.61
CA ALA A 117 -11.95 -13.83 -4.63
C ALA A 117 -12.74 -14.56 -3.53
N GLU A 118 -12.22 -15.71 -3.13
CA GLU A 118 -12.71 -16.46 -1.98
C GLU A 118 -11.63 -16.49 -0.91
N VAL A 119 -11.96 -15.98 0.28
CA VAL A 119 -11.05 -15.92 1.42
C VAL A 119 -11.76 -16.39 2.69
N PRO A 120 -11.07 -17.08 3.62
CA PRO A 120 -11.69 -17.62 4.83
C PRO A 120 -11.79 -16.58 5.96
N TYR A 121 -11.75 -15.28 5.63
CA TYR A 121 -11.72 -14.17 6.58
C TYR A 121 -12.63 -13.02 6.14
N GLU A 122 -12.95 -12.17 7.12
CA GLU A 122 -13.48 -10.83 6.93
C GLU A 122 -12.60 -9.87 7.74
N LEU A 123 -12.05 -8.84 7.10
CA LEU A 123 -11.16 -7.87 7.73
C LEU A 123 -11.97 -6.69 8.27
N ASN A 124 -11.62 -6.24 9.48
CA ASN A 124 -12.19 -5.01 10.02
C ASN A 124 -11.24 -3.86 9.67
N ALA A 125 -11.44 -3.29 8.49
CA ALA A 125 -10.58 -2.27 7.90
C ALA A 125 -11.30 -0.90 7.76
N TRP A 126 -10.96 -0.13 6.73
CA TRP A 126 -11.45 1.24 6.51
C TRP A 126 -12.91 1.36 6.07
N GLU A 127 -13.60 0.26 5.70
CA GLU A 127 -15.00 0.31 5.22
C GLU A 127 -15.96 0.99 6.19
N LYS A 128 -15.69 0.89 7.50
CA LYS A 128 -16.47 1.51 8.57
C LYS A 128 -15.90 2.86 9.02
N GLY A 129 -15.00 3.47 8.25
CA GLY A 129 -14.48 4.82 8.49
C GLY A 129 -15.43 5.93 8.04
N GLU A 130 -15.19 7.13 8.57
CA GLU A 130 -15.78 8.38 8.09
C GLU A 130 -15.34 8.68 6.64
N ASN A 131 -16.19 9.36 5.87
CA ASN A 131 -15.83 9.85 4.56
C ASN A 131 -14.94 11.09 4.71
N LEU A 132 -13.70 11.00 4.23
CA LEU A 132 -12.70 12.04 4.41
C LEU A 132 -13.01 13.32 3.62
N LYS A 133 -13.91 13.27 2.63
CA LYS A 133 -14.41 14.48 1.94
C LYS A 133 -15.17 15.41 2.88
N ASP A 134 -15.76 14.87 3.95
CA ASP A 134 -16.57 15.62 4.92
C ASP A 134 -15.72 16.12 6.12
N VAL A 135 -14.45 15.70 6.17
CA VAL A 135 -13.54 16.01 7.27
C VAL A 135 -12.82 17.33 7.00
N LYS A 136 -13.05 18.32 7.88
CA LYS A 136 -12.30 19.58 7.87
C LYS A 136 -10.86 19.39 8.37
N ASP A 137 -9.95 20.20 7.84
CA ASP A 137 -8.55 20.26 8.24
C ASP A 137 -7.81 18.91 8.13
N ILE A 138 -8.14 18.11 7.12
CA ILE A 138 -7.60 16.75 6.93
C ILE A 138 -6.07 16.70 7.00
N ASN A 139 -5.37 17.62 6.31
CA ASN A 139 -3.91 17.68 6.31
C ASN A 139 -3.36 17.92 7.71
N LYS A 140 -3.94 18.85 8.48
CA LYS A 140 -3.51 19.16 9.85
C LYS A 140 -3.67 17.93 10.75
N LYS A 141 -4.81 17.23 10.65
CA LYS A 141 -5.07 16.01 11.42
C LYS A 141 -4.12 14.88 11.03
N LEU A 142 -3.84 14.74 9.74
CA LEU A 142 -2.94 13.72 9.22
C LEU A 142 -1.48 13.99 9.65
N PHE A 143 -1.00 15.23 9.55
CA PHE A 143 0.31 15.62 10.08
C PHE A 143 0.43 15.35 11.59
N LYS A 144 -0.65 15.57 12.34
CA LYS A 144 -0.68 15.28 13.78
C LYS A 144 -0.46 13.79 14.05
N VAL A 145 -1.18 12.88 13.39
CA VAL A 145 -1.00 11.44 13.66
C VAL A 145 0.39 10.94 13.22
N TYR A 146 0.94 11.48 12.14
CA TYR A 146 2.34 11.20 11.76
C TYR A 146 3.35 11.69 12.81
N ALA A 147 3.12 12.87 13.39
CA ALA A 147 3.94 13.39 14.49
C ALA A 147 3.83 12.50 15.73
N ASP A 148 2.62 12.09 16.12
CA ASP A 148 2.39 11.20 17.26
C ASP A 148 3.14 9.85 17.07
N ILE A 149 3.09 9.24 15.87
CA ILE A 149 3.87 8.02 15.55
C ILE A 149 5.38 8.27 15.63
N SER A 150 5.85 9.38 15.05
CA SER A 150 7.27 9.74 15.07
C SER A 150 7.78 9.95 16.50
N ASP A 151 6.96 10.54 17.36
CA ASP A 151 7.29 10.80 18.76
C ASP A 151 7.37 9.52 19.57
N PHE A 152 6.50 8.53 19.33
CA PHE A 152 6.62 7.21 19.96
C PHE A 152 7.96 6.55 19.63
N ILE A 153 8.40 6.62 18.37
CA ILE A 153 9.69 6.06 17.92
C ILE A 153 10.85 6.83 18.55
N LYS A 154 10.88 8.17 18.42
CA LYS A 154 11.97 9.03 18.93
C LYS A 154 12.13 8.95 20.46
N SER A 155 11.02 8.86 21.19
CA SER A 155 11.01 8.70 22.64
C SER A 155 11.26 7.27 23.11
N LYS A 156 11.45 6.32 22.18
CA LYS A 156 11.59 4.87 22.45
C LYS A 156 10.39 4.27 23.19
N ASN A 157 9.21 4.89 23.07
CA ASN A 157 7.95 4.39 23.60
C ASN A 157 7.34 3.37 22.64
N TYR A 158 8.06 2.25 22.46
CA TYR A 158 7.69 1.22 21.49
C TYR A 158 6.37 0.53 21.81
N ASP A 159 5.98 0.45 23.08
CA ASP A 159 4.66 -0.06 23.49
C ASP A 159 3.52 0.78 22.90
N SER A 160 3.68 2.12 22.87
CA SER A 160 2.67 3.01 22.28
C SER A 160 2.69 2.94 20.75
N PHE A 161 3.87 2.79 20.14
CA PHE A 161 4.00 2.53 18.71
C PHE A 161 3.28 1.23 18.29
N VAL A 162 3.56 0.11 18.98
CA VAL A 162 2.92 -1.19 18.72
C VAL A 162 1.41 -1.10 18.89
N LYS A 163 0.93 -0.43 19.93
CA LYS A 163 -0.51 -0.19 20.12
C LYS A 163 -1.12 0.63 18.99
N ALA A 164 -0.41 1.64 18.48
CA ALA A 164 -0.89 2.49 17.41
C ALA A 164 -1.06 1.71 16.09
N ILE A 165 -0.16 0.77 15.77
CA ILE A 165 -0.23 -0.03 14.54
C ILE A 165 -1.00 -1.36 14.69
N ALA A 166 -1.46 -1.70 15.89
CA ALA A 166 -2.02 -3.02 16.19
C ALA A 166 -3.17 -3.42 15.25
N LYS A 167 -4.04 -2.48 14.90
CA LYS A 167 -5.19 -2.74 14.00
C LYS A 167 -4.75 -3.19 12.61
N ARG A 168 -3.73 -2.52 12.05
CA ARG A 168 -3.11 -2.89 10.78
C ARG A 168 -2.47 -4.28 10.86
N GLU A 169 -1.70 -4.52 11.93
CA GLU A 169 -1.03 -5.82 12.10
C GLU A 169 -2.02 -6.98 12.30
N GLU A 170 -3.13 -6.77 13.02
CA GLU A 170 -4.23 -7.75 13.10
C GLU A 170 -4.77 -8.13 11.72
N ASN A 171 -4.99 -7.13 10.85
CA ASN A 171 -5.47 -7.36 9.49
C ASN A 171 -4.41 -8.08 8.63
N MET A 172 -3.13 -7.71 8.77
CA MET A 172 -2.02 -8.37 8.07
C MET A 172 -1.87 -9.83 8.48
N VAL A 173 -1.87 -10.12 9.79
CA VAL A 173 -1.78 -11.50 10.32
C VAL A 173 -2.92 -12.36 9.79
N LYS A 174 -4.15 -11.83 9.82
CA LYS A 174 -5.34 -12.55 9.36
C LYS A 174 -5.34 -12.79 7.85
N SER A 175 -4.99 -11.78 7.06
CA SER A 175 -5.07 -11.84 5.60
C SER A 175 -3.92 -12.62 4.95
N MET A 176 -2.74 -12.60 5.57
CA MET A 176 -1.55 -13.32 5.09
C MET A 176 -1.36 -14.70 5.74
N TYR A 177 -2.27 -15.11 6.64
CA TYR A 177 -2.21 -16.39 7.36
C TYR A 177 -0.93 -16.58 8.19
N LEU A 178 -0.46 -15.50 8.83
CA LEU A 178 0.79 -15.54 9.57
C LEU A 178 0.65 -16.38 10.84
N SER A 179 1.68 -17.16 11.13
CA SER A 179 1.90 -17.78 12.43
C SER A 179 2.12 -16.73 13.52
N LYS A 180 2.09 -17.17 14.78
CA LYS A 180 2.32 -16.28 15.92
C LYS A 180 3.75 -15.74 15.89
N GLU A 181 4.70 -16.56 15.49
CA GLU A 181 6.11 -16.22 15.37
C GLU A 181 6.31 -15.15 14.30
N GLU A 182 5.76 -15.34 13.09
CA GLU A 182 5.81 -14.36 12.01
C GLU A 182 5.12 -13.04 12.39
N ALA A 183 3.97 -13.11 13.07
CA ALA A 183 3.27 -11.93 13.57
C ALA A 183 4.11 -11.10 14.54
N LEU A 184 4.82 -11.77 15.46
CA LEU A 184 5.72 -11.11 16.41
C LEU A 184 6.91 -10.47 15.68
N SER A 185 7.56 -11.22 14.76
CA SER A 185 8.71 -10.76 13.98
C SER A 185 8.45 -9.44 13.27
N ARG A 186 7.27 -9.27 12.65
CA ARG A 186 6.91 -8.03 11.94
C ARG A 186 7.05 -6.76 12.77
N THR A 187 6.71 -6.85 14.06
CA THR A 187 6.81 -5.70 14.97
C THR A 187 8.20 -5.62 15.62
N SER A 188 8.81 -6.75 15.96
CA SER A 188 10.12 -6.75 16.62
C SER A 188 11.24 -6.36 15.67
N GLU A 189 11.21 -6.79 14.40
CA GLU A 189 12.20 -6.42 13.38
C GLU A 189 12.19 -4.91 13.15
N LEU A 190 11.01 -4.32 13.01
CA LEU A 190 10.87 -2.87 12.86
C LEU A 190 11.37 -2.11 14.10
N ILE A 191 11.13 -2.63 15.31
CA ILE A 191 11.68 -2.06 16.55
C ILE A 191 13.21 -2.22 16.59
N ASP A 192 13.75 -3.31 16.08
CA ASP A 192 15.18 -3.54 16.03
C ASP A 192 15.85 -2.62 15.02
N ASP A 193 15.22 -2.31 13.88
CA ASP A 193 15.65 -1.24 12.98
C ASP A 193 15.76 0.10 13.72
N PHE A 194 14.72 0.50 14.47
CA PHE A 194 14.74 1.73 15.27
C PHE A 194 15.90 1.78 16.28
N LYS A 195 16.34 0.62 16.78
CA LYS A 195 17.49 0.52 17.70
C LYS A 195 18.82 0.51 16.97
N ASN A 196 18.86 0.06 15.71
CA ASN A 196 20.06 -0.21 14.93
C ASN A 196 20.41 0.93 13.95
N GLY A 197 20.20 2.17 14.38
CA GLY A 197 20.68 3.37 13.67
C GLY A 197 19.71 3.94 12.63
N PHE A 198 18.59 3.28 12.36
CA PHE A 198 17.51 3.87 11.58
C PHE A 198 16.78 4.94 12.40
N LYS A 199 16.70 6.14 11.85
CA LYS A 199 16.00 7.28 12.46
C LYS A 199 14.76 7.61 11.63
N ILE A 200 13.64 7.83 12.31
CA ILE A 200 12.44 8.32 11.66
C ILE A 200 12.63 9.75 11.15
N MET A 201 12.39 9.93 9.86
CA MET A 201 12.49 11.22 9.19
C MET A 201 11.16 11.96 9.28
N PRO A 202 11.19 13.31 9.40
CA PRO A 202 9.96 14.10 9.41
C PRO A 202 9.23 13.98 8.07
N VAL A 203 7.90 13.91 8.11
CA VAL A 203 7.07 14.00 6.91
C VAL A 203 7.17 15.43 6.36
N ASP A 204 7.58 15.56 5.10
CA ASP A 204 7.78 16.86 4.45
C ASP A 204 6.44 17.59 4.27
N SER A 205 6.42 18.92 4.44
CA SER A 205 5.24 19.76 4.21
C SER A 205 4.74 19.75 2.77
N ASN A 206 5.60 19.42 1.81
CA ASN A 206 5.29 19.28 0.38
C ASN A 206 4.79 17.87 0.02
N SER A 207 4.62 16.98 1.00
CA SER A 207 4.06 15.65 0.75
C SER A 207 2.66 15.76 0.16
N VAL A 208 2.36 14.85 -0.76
CA VAL A 208 1.09 14.83 -1.49
C VAL A 208 0.08 14.02 -0.68
N LEU A 209 -1.07 14.62 -0.40
CA LEU A 209 -2.20 13.92 0.22
C LEU A 209 -2.73 12.88 -0.76
N HIS A 210 -2.64 11.61 -0.38
CA HIS A 210 -3.16 10.49 -1.14
C HIS A 210 -4.42 9.97 -0.43
N ILE A 211 -5.57 10.04 -1.12
CA ILE A 211 -6.85 9.52 -0.62
C ILE A 211 -7.24 8.27 -1.41
N CYS A 212 -7.60 7.22 -0.69
CA CYS A 212 -7.93 5.91 -1.23
C CYS A 212 -9.00 5.22 -0.37
N GLY A 213 -9.26 3.93 -0.60
CA GLY A 213 -10.25 3.15 0.16
C GLY A 213 -11.66 3.71 0.06
N HIS A 214 -12.05 4.18 -1.13
CA HIS A 214 -13.30 4.86 -1.46
C HIS A 214 -13.51 6.15 -0.66
N GLY A 215 -12.44 6.92 -0.48
CA GLY A 215 -12.48 8.21 0.23
C GLY A 215 -12.41 8.09 1.75
N LYS A 216 -12.03 6.94 2.30
CA LYS A 216 -12.00 6.68 3.75
C LYS A 216 -10.59 6.53 4.32
N VAL A 217 -9.60 6.38 3.45
CA VAL A 217 -8.19 6.21 3.83
C VAL A 217 -7.39 7.39 3.30
N ALA A 218 -6.44 7.85 4.11
CA ALA A 218 -5.47 8.86 3.73
C ALA A 218 -4.05 8.44 4.13
N SER A 219 -3.09 8.87 3.34
CA SER A 219 -1.66 8.85 3.65
C SER A 219 -0.98 10.05 2.97
N PHE A 220 0.23 10.37 3.42
CA PHE A 220 1.11 11.27 2.68
C PHE A 220 2.11 10.45 1.87
N LYS A 221 2.26 10.83 0.60
CA LYS A 221 3.26 10.25 -0.31
C LYS A 221 4.25 11.32 -0.75
N LYS A 222 5.49 10.92 -1.03
CA LYS A 222 6.45 11.74 -1.78
C LYS A 222 5.92 11.93 -3.22
N PRO A 223 6.35 12.97 -3.97
CA PRO A 223 5.91 13.17 -5.36
C PRO A 223 6.16 11.98 -6.31
N ASN A 224 7.17 11.15 -6.02
CA ASN A 224 7.47 9.92 -6.77
C ASN A 224 6.57 8.72 -6.40
N GLY A 225 5.60 8.89 -5.49
CA GLY A 225 4.68 7.85 -5.05
C GLY A 225 5.14 7.03 -3.84
N GLU A 226 6.36 7.21 -3.36
CA GLU A 226 6.86 6.54 -2.15
C GLU A 226 6.15 7.03 -0.89
N SER A 227 6.22 6.25 0.20
CA SER A 227 5.74 6.72 1.50
C SER A 227 6.46 8.00 1.92
N ALA A 228 5.72 8.99 2.42
CA ALA A 228 6.31 10.18 3.01
C ALA A 228 6.88 9.92 4.42
N LEU A 229 6.49 8.79 5.05
CA LEU A 229 7.05 8.35 6.33
C LEU A 229 8.09 7.26 6.07
N TYR A 230 9.32 7.53 6.46
CA TYR A 230 10.44 6.61 6.23
C TYR A 230 11.50 6.76 7.31
N LEU A 231 12.31 5.71 7.45
CA LEU A 231 13.50 5.72 8.27
C LEU A 231 14.73 5.94 7.40
N LEU A 232 15.74 6.61 7.94
CA LEU A 232 17.05 6.75 7.32
C LEU A 232 18.12 6.21 8.27
N ASN A 233 18.98 5.33 7.77
CA ASN A 233 20.23 4.99 8.43
C ASN A 233 21.34 5.88 7.88
N GLU A 234 21.77 6.88 8.65
CA GLU A 234 22.77 7.87 8.21
C GLU A 234 24.14 7.25 7.92
N ASN A 235 24.46 6.07 8.46
CA ASN A 235 25.75 5.42 8.21
C ASN A 235 25.77 4.69 6.87
N THR A 236 24.68 4.00 6.52
CA THR A 236 24.56 3.22 5.28
C THR A 236 23.91 4.02 4.15
N GLN A 237 23.28 5.15 4.46
CA GLN A 237 22.39 5.92 3.58
C GLN A 237 21.19 5.10 3.09
N GLU A 238 20.82 4.05 3.83
CA GLU A 238 19.67 3.21 3.53
C GLU A 238 18.38 3.86 4.00
N GLU A 239 17.37 3.89 3.14
CA GLU A 239 16.01 4.32 3.47
C GLU A 239 15.07 3.11 3.61
N LEU A 240 14.34 3.04 4.72
CA LEU A 240 13.27 2.07 4.92
C LEU A 240 11.92 2.79 4.93
N MET A 241 11.11 2.56 3.89
CA MET A 241 9.78 3.15 3.78
C MET A 241 8.80 2.51 4.76
N LEU A 242 8.06 3.34 5.51
CA LEU A 242 6.96 2.89 6.35
C LEU A 242 5.64 3.22 5.66
N ASP A 243 5.13 2.26 4.87
CA ASP A 243 3.86 2.45 4.15
C ASP A 243 2.66 2.21 5.10
N ILE A 244 2.39 3.23 5.91
CA ILE A 244 1.32 3.30 6.89
C ILE A 244 0.21 4.19 6.33
N THR A 245 -1.03 3.69 6.38
CA THR A 245 -2.22 4.44 6.01
C THR A 245 -3.10 4.71 7.23
N PHE A 246 -3.98 5.69 7.10
CA PHE A 246 -4.79 6.17 8.20
C PHE A 246 -6.26 6.30 7.78
N TYR A 247 -7.15 6.05 8.71
CA TYR A 247 -8.58 6.33 8.58
C TYR A 247 -9.13 6.97 9.84
N ILE A 248 -10.31 7.57 9.76
CA ILE A 248 -11.04 8.03 10.95
C ILE A 248 -12.16 7.03 11.21
N PRO A 249 -12.13 6.26 12.32
CA PRO A 249 -13.22 5.33 12.63
C PRO A 249 -14.54 6.07 12.80
N LYS A 250 -15.65 5.43 12.43
CA LYS A 250 -16.99 6.04 12.57
C LYS A 250 -17.24 6.56 13.97
N GLY A 251 -17.68 7.82 14.07
CA GLY A 251 -17.96 8.52 15.33
C GLY A 251 -16.73 9.05 16.06
N LYS A 252 -15.52 8.90 15.51
CA LYS A 252 -14.29 9.54 16.03
C LYS A 252 -13.92 10.76 15.20
N THR A 253 -12.96 11.55 15.72
CA THR A 253 -12.47 12.76 15.05
C THR A 253 -11.00 12.66 14.64
N GLU A 254 -10.25 11.73 15.22
CA GLU A 254 -8.81 11.59 15.01
C GLU A 254 -8.51 10.38 14.13
N PHE A 255 -7.39 10.47 13.40
CA PHE A 255 -6.90 9.38 12.57
C PHE A 255 -6.32 8.24 13.42
N GLU A 256 -6.54 7.02 12.95
CA GLU A 256 -5.93 5.79 13.45
C GLU A 256 -5.25 5.07 12.29
N VAL A 257 -4.19 4.32 12.59
CA VAL A 257 -3.49 3.48 11.60
C VAL A 257 -4.40 2.34 11.16
N ILE A 258 -4.40 2.05 9.86
CA ILE A 258 -5.16 0.95 9.26
C ILE A 258 -4.37 0.18 8.20
#